data_AF-A0AAV4HJK1-F1
#
_entry.id   AF-A0AAV4HJK1-F1
#
_cell.length_a   1.000
_cell.length_b   1.000
_cell.length_c   1.000
_cell.angle_alpha   90.00
_cell.angle_beta   90.00
_cell.angle_gamma   90.00
#
_symmetry.space_group_name_H-M   'P 1'
#
loop_
_entity.id
_entity.type
_entity.pdbx_description
1 polymer ?
#
loop_
_entity_poly.entity_id
_entity_poly.type
_entity_poly.pdbx_seq_one_letter_code
_entity_poly.pdbx_strand_id
1 'polypeptide(L)'
;MMVKLYQTQLFFVFNLCTGLYSTLFIAPLSEVDERILRARGDWNSPGNKECCMLRRKSAVPQSFFNSVHVLSNESVFREKSLSMLIAPFMYTAIML
;
A
#
# COMPACT_ATOMS: atom_id res chain seq x y z
N MET A 1 -7.21 -16.21 34.45
CA MET A 1 -7.50 -15.24 33.37
C MET A 1 -6.81 -15.76 32.11
N MET A 2 -7.55 -16.01 31.03
CA MET A 2 -6.98 -16.61 29.81
C MET A 2 -6.51 -15.49 28.87
N VAL A 3 -5.29 -15.61 28.32
CA VAL A 3 -4.76 -14.64 27.35
C VAL A 3 -5.52 -14.76 26.04
N LYS A 4 -5.92 -13.62 25.48
CA LYS A 4 -6.66 -13.51 24.21
C LYS A 4 -5.81 -12.79 23.17
N LEU A 5 -6.05 -13.09 21.90
CA LEU A 5 -5.39 -12.43 20.78
C LEU A 5 -6.17 -11.17 20.38
N TYR A 6 -5.46 -10.07 20.17
CA TYR A 6 -6.04 -8.79 19.78
C TYR A 6 -5.27 -8.19 18.60
N GLN A 7 -5.95 -7.33 17.85
CA GLN A 7 -5.38 -6.50 16.78
C GLN A 7 -5.66 -5.03 17.06
N THR A 8 -4.76 -4.15 16.62
CA THR A 8 -4.91 -2.69 16.69
C THR A 8 -4.17 -2.01 15.54
N GLN A 9 -4.26 -0.69 15.46
CA GLN A 9 -3.60 0.17 14.47
C GLN A 9 -2.86 1.30 15.19
N LEU A 10 -1.64 1.58 14.72
CA LEU A 10 -0.79 2.64 15.23
C LEU A 10 -0.43 3.58 14.09
N PHE A 11 -0.67 4.87 14.28
CA PHE A 11 -0.32 5.92 13.33
C PHE A 11 0.78 6.73 13.96
N PHE A 12 1.87 6.95 13.23
CA PHE A 12 2.99 7.75 13.69
C PHE A 12 3.55 8.59 12.54
N VAL A 13 4.20 9.68 12.89
CA VAL A 13 5.03 10.46 11.97
C VAL A 13 6.48 10.13 12.29
N PHE A 14 7.26 9.86 11.25
CA PHE A 14 8.70 9.67 11.37
C PHE A 14 9.41 10.84 10.69
N ASN A 15 10.24 11.56 11.45
CA ASN A 15 11.02 12.67 10.94
C ASN A 15 12.37 12.14 10.43
N LEU A 16 12.59 12.26 9.12
CA LEU A 16 13.82 11.78 8.47
C LEU A 16 15.07 12.62 8.81
N CYS A 17 14.91 13.88 9.21
CA CYS A 17 16.03 14.75 9.56
C CYS A 17 16.53 14.50 10.98
N THR A 18 15.61 14.24 11.93
CA THR A 18 15.97 14.04 13.35
C THR A 18 16.02 12.57 13.76
N GLY A 19 15.45 11.67 12.96
CA GLY A 19 15.32 10.25 13.28
C GLY A 19 14.31 9.96 14.41
N LEU A 20 13.55 10.96 14.84
CA LEU A 20 12.54 10.83 15.90
C LEU A 20 11.18 10.49 15.30
N TYR A 21 10.38 9.72 16.03
CA TYR A 21 8.98 9.49 15.72
C TYR A 21 8.06 10.08 16.79
N SER A 22 6.84 10.42 16.37
CA SER A 22 5.75 10.82 17.26
C SER A 22 4.50 10.02 16.94
N THR A 23 3.88 9.44 17.95
CA THR A 23 2.60 8.74 17.80
C THR A 23 1.48 9.75 17.58
N LEU A 24 0.69 9.55 16.53
CA LEU A 24 -0.49 10.37 16.21
C LEU A 24 -1.77 9.78 16.79
N PHE A 25 -1.95 8.47 16.63
CA PHE A 25 -3.18 7.79 17.01
C PHE A 25 -2.91 6.31 17.32
N ILE A 26 -3.58 5.82 18.36
CA ILE A 26 -3.61 4.42 18.76
C ILE A 26 -5.07 3.99 18.77
N ALA A 27 -5.40 3.00 17.94
CA ALA A 27 -6.75 2.44 17.89
C ALA A 27 -7.02 1.54 19.11
N PRO A 28 -8.30 1.34 19.49
CA PRO A 28 -8.66 0.34 20.49
C PRO A 28 -8.27 -1.08 20.05
N LEU A 29 -8.12 -1.97 21.02
CA LEU A 29 -7.90 -3.39 20.78
C LEU A 29 -9.19 -4.05 20.30
N SER A 30 -9.16 -4.74 19.16
CA SER A 30 -10.23 -5.64 18.72
C SER A 30 -9.79 -7.09 18.92
N GLU A 31 -10.60 -7.91 19.61
CA GLU A 31 -10.31 -9.34 19.78
C GLU A 31 -10.38 -10.05 18.43
N VAL A 32 -9.44 -10.97 18.19
CA VAL A 32 -9.35 -11.69 16.90
C VAL A 32 -9.12 -13.18 17.14
N ASP A 33 -9.76 -14.01 16.32
CA ASP A 33 -9.50 -15.45 16.27
C ASP A 33 -8.36 -15.73 15.27
N GLU A 34 -7.31 -16.39 15.76
CA GLU A 34 -6.14 -16.79 14.97
C GLU A 34 -6.51 -17.65 13.76
N ARG A 35 -7.55 -18.48 13.87
CA ARG A 35 -8.02 -19.34 12.77
C ARG A 35 -8.51 -18.53 11.58
N ILE A 36 -9.16 -17.40 11.85
CA ILE A 36 -9.70 -16.50 10.82
C ILE A 36 -8.55 -15.77 10.11
N LEU A 37 -7.55 -15.30 10.87
CA LEU A 37 -6.37 -14.61 10.31
C LEU A 37 -5.58 -15.50 9.34
N ARG A 38 -5.38 -16.77 9.71
CA ARG A 38 -4.71 -17.75 8.86
C ARG A 38 -5.55 -18.11 7.63
N ALA A 39 -6.85 -18.35 7.80
CA ALA A 39 -7.75 -18.74 6.70
C ALA A 39 -7.95 -17.65 5.65
N ARG A 40 -7.96 -16.37 6.04
CA ARG A 40 -8.12 -15.24 5.12
C ARG A 40 -6.83 -14.86 4.39
N GLY A 41 -5.69 -15.42 4.77
CA GLY A 41 -4.38 -14.96 4.31
C GLY A 41 -4.05 -13.54 4.79
N ASP A 42 -4.84 -12.97 5.70
CA ASP A 42 -4.64 -11.63 6.28
C ASP A 42 -3.28 -11.54 7.01
N TRP A 43 -2.70 -12.68 7.38
CA TRP A 43 -1.36 -12.72 7.96
C TRP A 43 -0.25 -12.33 6.98
N ASN A 44 -0.47 -12.49 5.67
CA ASN A 44 0.52 -12.14 4.64
C ASN A 44 0.53 -10.63 4.31
N SER A 45 -0.54 -9.89 4.65
CA SER A 45 -0.59 -8.43 4.49
C SER A 45 -1.59 -7.76 5.44
N PRO A 46 -1.38 -7.86 6.77
CA PRO A 46 -2.33 -7.33 7.74
C PRO A 46 -2.44 -5.81 7.61
N GLY A 47 -3.68 -5.29 7.57
CA GLY A 47 -3.93 -3.85 7.45
C GLY A 47 -3.77 -3.27 6.04
N ASN A 48 -3.40 -4.07 5.03
CA ASN A 48 -3.18 -3.57 3.67
C ASN A 48 -4.46 -2.97 3.06
N LYS A 49 -5.61 -3.61 3.29
CA LYS A 49 -6.90 -3.12 2.82
C LYS A 49 -7.23 -1.75 3.44
N GLU A 50 -7.05 -1.63 4.75
CA GLU A 50 -7.29 -0.42 5.53
C GLU A 50 -6.37 0.71 5.08
N CYS A 51 -5.07 0.44 4.94
CA CYS A 51 -4.09 1.39 4.42
C CYS A 51 -4.40 1.81 2.97
N CYS A 52 -4.81 0.88 2.12
CA CYS A 52 -5.24 1.18 0.75
C CYS A 52 -6.46 2.11 0.72
N MET A 53 -7.45 1.85 1.58
CA MET A 53 -8.65 2.68 1.69
C MET A 53 -8.32 4.08 2.23
N LEU A 54 -7.46 4.18 3.24
CA LEU A 54 -7.01 5.46 3.78
C LEU A 54 -6.31 6.29 2.69
N ARG A 55 -5.36 5.69 1.97
CA ARG A 55 -4.63 6.34 0.87
C ARG A 55 -5.55 6.84 -0.24
N ARG A 56 -6.61 6.08 -0.57
CA ARG A 56 -7.62 6.52 -1.56
C ARG A 56 -8.45 7.69 -1.05
N LYS A 57 -8.85 7.68 0.22
CA LYS A 57 -9.63 8.78 0.83
C LYS A 57 -8.84 10.07 0.95
N SER A 58 -7.52 9.98 1.16
CA SER A 58 -6.64 11.14 1.31
C SER A 58 -5.85 11.48 0.04
N ALA A 59 -6.22 10.92 -1.12
CA ALA A 59 -5.46 11.10 -2.36
C ALA A 59 -5.64 12.54 -2.89
N VAL A 60 -4.52 13.23 -3.07
CA VAL A 60 -4.47 14.54 -3.74
C VAL A 60 -3.77 14.34 -5.09
N PRO A 61 -4.39 14.74 -6.22
CA PRO A 61 -3.77 14.64 -7.54
C PRO A 61 -2.41 15.34 -7.58
N GLN A 62 -1.38 14.64 -8.06
CA GLN A 62 -0.04 15.20 -8.24
C GLN A 62 0.16 15.69 -9.68
N SER A 63 0.96 16.74 -9.85
CA SER A 63 1.40 17.19 -11.17
C SER A 63 2.28 16.13 -11.84
N PHE A 64 2.21 16.01 -13.16
CA PHE A 64 3.00 15.05 -13.95
C PHE A 64 4.49 15.03 -13.57
N PHE A 65 5.12 16.21 -13.49
CA PHE A 65 6.56 16.33 -13.19
C PHE A 65 6.98 15.96 -11.76
N ASN A 66 6.02 15.87 -10.83
CA ASN A 66 6.27 15.46 -9.45
C ASN A 66 5.76 14.04 -9.17
N SER A 67 5.29 13.34 -10.21
CA SER A 67 4.81 11.98 -10.08
C SER A 67 5.97 10.98 -10.09
N VAL A 68 5.79 9.85 -9.41
CA VAL A 68 6.72 8.73 -9.48
C VAL A 68 6.33 7.84 -10.64
N HIS A 69 7.16 7.78 -11.68
CA HIS A 69 6.93 6.91 -12.84
C HIS A 69 7.34 5.47 -12.55
N VAL A 70 6.41 4.54 -12.74
CA VAL A 70 6.63 3.11 -12.56
C VAL A 70 6.52 2.43 -13.92
N LEU A 71 7.59 1.79 -14.36
CA LEU A 71 7.67 1.05 -15.63
C LEU A 71 7.83 -0.44 -15.32
N SER A 72 6.99 -1.28 -15.90
CA SER A 72 7.05 -2.75 -15.76
C SER A 72 6.51 -3.42 -17.01
N ASN A 73 7.14 -4.50 -17.46
CA ASN A 73 6.64 -5.39 -18.50
C ASN A 73 6.86 -6.84 -18.06
N GLU A 74 5.79 -7.51 -17.63
CA GLU A 74 5.87 -8.85 -17.06
C GLU A 74 5.79 -9.97 -18.12
N SER A 75 6.26 -9.73 -19.36
CA SER A 75 6.18 -10.70 -20.46
C SER A 75 6.78 -12.06 -20.13
N VAL A 76 7.90 -12.09 -19.40
CA VAL A 76 8.60 -13.32 -18.99
C VAL A 76 7.85 -14.07 -17.87
N PHE A 77 7.10 -13.35 -17.02
CA PHE A 77 6.44 -13.94 -15.84
C PHE A 77 4.96 -14.26 -16.07
N ARG A 78 4.31 -13.54 -16.98
CA ARG A 78 2.86 -13.63 -17.25
C ARG A 78 2.56 -14.07 -18.69
N GLU A 79 3.60 -14.43 -19.45
CA GLU A 79 3.54 -14.85 -20.86
C GLU A 79 2.80 -13.86 -21.78
N LYS A 80 2.66 -12.61 -21.33
CA LYS A 80 1.93 -11.57 -22.04
C LYS A 80 2.68 -10.25 -21.92
N SER A 81 3.21 -9.78 -23.05
CA SER A 81 3.86 -8.48 -23.14
C SER A 81 2.84 -7.34 -23.13
N LEU A 82 3.29 -6.15 -22.74
CA LEU A 82 2.61 -4.90 -23.06
C LEU A 82 2.46 -4.75 -24.58
N SER A 83 1.34 -4.17 -25.01
CA SER A 83 1.05 -3.85 -26.42
C SER A 83 1.51 -2.46 -26.83
N MET A 84 1.76 -1.57 -25.87
CA MET A 84 2.08 -0.16 -26.12
C MET A 84 2.88 0.45 -24.98
N LEU A 85 3.81 1.33 -25.32
CA LEU A 85 4.47 2.27 -24.41
C LEU A 85 4.01 3.69 -24.73
N ILE A 86 3.62 4.46 -23.72
CA ILE A 86 3.07 5.82 -23.90
C ILE A 86 4.00 6.82 -23.21
N ALA A 87 4.31 7.91 -23.90
CA ALA A 87 4.97 9.11 -23.37
C ALA A 87 3.97 10.27 -23.37
N PRO A 88 3.19 10.47 -22.28
CA PRO A 88 2.04 11.39 -22.27
C PRO A 88 2.44 12.85 -22.53
N PHE A 89 3.56 13.28 -21.97
CA PHE A 89 4.05 14.65 -22.11
C PHE A 89 4.50 14.99 -23.55
N MET A 90 4.96 13.99 -24.29
CA MET A 90 5.39 14.13 -25.69
C MET A 90 4.30 13.73 -26.68
N TYR A 91 3.11 13.35 -26.21
CA TYR A 91 2.01 12.84 -27.04
C TYR A 91 2.46 11.72 -28.01
N THR A 92 3.37 10.85 -27.56
CA THR A 92 3.97 9.79 -28.37
C THR A 92 3.59 8.41 -27.84
N ALA A 93 3.36 7.46 -28.75
CA ALA A 93 3.10 6.07 -28.43
C ALA A 93 3.97 5.14 -29.29
N ILE A 94 4.51 4.08 -28.68
CA ILE A 94 5.29 3.02 -29.33
C ILE A 94 4.47 1.74 -29.26
N MET A 95 4.19 1.13 -30.41
CA MET A 95 3.52 -0.18 -30.48
C MET A 95 4.56 -1.31 -30.37
N LEU A 96 4.22 -2.36 -29.62
CA LEU A 96 5.08 -3.53 -29.35
C LEU A 96 4.52 -4.83 -29.93
#